data_AF-A0A970CQW7-F1
#
_entry.id   AF-A0A970CQW7-F1
#
_cell.length_a   1.000
_cell.length_b   1.000
_cell.length_c   1.000
_cell.angle_alpha   90.00
_cell.angle_beta   90.00
_cell.angle_gamma   90.00
#
_symmetry.space_group_name_H-M   'P 1'
#
loop_
_entity.id
_entity.type
_entity.pdbx_description
1 polymer ?
#
loop_
_entity_poly.entity_id
_entity_poly.type
_entity_poly.pdbx_seq_one_letter_code
_entity_poly.pdbx_strand_id
1 'polypeptide(L)'
;MANNIAYEIANMLRERTVPENYYREFIIIYYLNRKLKTNSFDRILNKFEDKNIRLSLKAVYEDVNNYIEYFNNFKDFTLDEVIEIISELSEHAGRRSGSENTTVKSVVDLSLELLDLEKEDKLLDVGSGIGITLLEASKKSDISGIEIDPENYMLSCILLDLFDLPFENIKQRDVLSYDLSKFNANKVFMNMPMNMKMSGEKLEYVLELKFDKSVYKNHIRSADSSLVFALDIIENTEYEKFAMLINGSPLYSDIHQDIRKILINKGKVDTVIALPGNLLAYTAIPIYLVVFSHDNESIKFVDATNLYSVDKYRNKIEQKHIDEILSALEKDSYISKTVGIKKLEKEDFTLDPLRYTTPAFPFEESLTLKDVVKSINRGHTIGKSDLDRMTSVQPTNYQYLMLQNFQDGILDENLPYLKNLDKTYDKYLLKDNSIIISRLSPFKIGSVDRLKTKVLANGNLFFLEIDEEKIDKDFLTAYLQSRVGLREIEKYVKGTTMKTINLRDLEKVKIPKISMEKQIEIGKKFVLLNSEFKVIKKRAEEIARERMNIFEGGI
;
A
#
# COMPACT_ATOMS: atom_id res chain seq x y z
N MET A 1 28.38 8.22 7.16
CA MET A 1 29.23 9.37 6.78
C MET A 1 28.42 10.37 5.95
N ALA A 2 27.65 9.89 4.95
CA ALA A 2 26.74 10.71 4.14
C ALA A 2 25.73 11.56 4.93
N ASN A 3 25.13 11.03 6.01
CA ASN A 3 24.15 11.81 6.79
C ASN A 3 24.71 13.10 7.42
N ASN A 4 26.00 13.13 7.75
CA ASN A 4 26.63 14.35 8.27
C ASN A 4 26.90 15.36 7.15
N ILE A 5 27.28 14.87 5.96
CA ILE A 5 27.55 15.68 4.77
C ILE A 5 26.25 16.28 4.22
N ALA A 6 25.19 15.48 4.10
CA ALA A 6 23.88 15.96 3.65
C ALA A 6 23.32 17.06 4.58
N TYR A 7 23.55 16.93 5.89
CA TYR A 7 23.16 17.97 6.85
C TYR A 7 23.99 19.27 6.69
N GLU A 8 25.30 19.16 6.45
CA GLU A 8 26.16 20.31 6.16
C GLU A 8 25.73 21.02 4.88
N ILE A 9 25.46 20.27 3.81
CA ILE A 9 24.94 20.79 2.54
C ILE A 9 23.56 21.44 2.75
N ALA A 10 22.65 20.80 3.50
CA ALA A 10 21.33 21.36 3.78
C ALA A 10 21.40 22.68 4.59
N ASN A 11 22.34 22.79 5.53
CA ASN A 11 22.56 24.05 6.27
C ASN A 11 23.08 25.15 5.35
N MET A 12 24.04 24.84 4.47
CA MET A 12 24.54 25.77 3.47
C MET A 12 23.42 26.25 2.53
N LEU A 13 22.56 25.33 2.05
CA LEU A 13 21.48 25.64 1.12
C LEU A 13 20.29 26.37 1.76
N ARG A 14 20.16 26.33 3.10
CA ARG A 14 19.08 26.99 3.84
C ARG A 14 19.06 28.52 3.64
N GLU A 15 20.22 29.11 3.40
CA GLU A 15 20.35 30.55 3.13
C GLU A 15 19.96 30.91 1.68
N ARG A 16 19.92 29.92 0.79
CA ARG A 16 19.72 30.08 -0.66
C ARG A 16 18.30 29.76 -1.10
N THR A 17 17.69 28.72 -0.54
CA THR A 17 16.41 28.19 -1.02
C THR A 17 15.61 27.50 0.08
N VAL A 18 14.40 27.09 -0.26
CA VAL A 18 13.52 26.31 0.63
C VAL A 18 13.88 24.81 0.58
N PRO A 19 13.60 24.04 1.65
CA PRO A 19 14.00 22.62 1.74
C PRO A 19 13.61 21.75 0.55
N GLU A 20 12.50 22.07 -0.11
CA GLU A 20 12.00 21.38 -1.30
C GLU A 20 12.95 21.45 -2.50
N ASN A 21 13.83 22.44 -2.54
CA ASN A 21 14.77 22.66 -3.64
C ASN A 21 16.20 22.25 -3.29
N TYR A 22 16.48 21.73 -2.08
CA TYR A 22 17.85 21.42 -1.68
C TYR A 22 18.54 20.40 -2.60
N TYR A 23 17.84 19.32 -2.96
CA TYR A 23 18.42 18.31 -3.85
C TYR A 23 18.69 18.89 -5.24
N ARG A 24 17.79 19.72 -5.77
CA ARG A 24 17.96 20.42 -7.06
C ARG A 24 19.19 21.31 -7.05
N GLU A 25 19.31 22.20 -6.06
CA GLU A 25 20.46 23.09 -5.95
C GLU A 25 21.76 22.31 -5.77
N PHE A 26 21.75 21.26 -4.93
CA PHE A 26 22.90 20.37 -4.77
C PHE A 26 23.36 19.79 -6.11
N ILE A 27 22.45 19.20 -6.89
CA ILE A 27 22.78 18.57 -8.19
C ILE A 27 23.47 19.57 -9.11
N ILE A 28 22.87 20.77 -9.28
CA ILE A 28 23.38 21.77 -10.24
C ILE A 28 24.71 22.36 -9.77
N ILE A 29 24.81 22.75 -8.48
CA ILE A 29 26.03 23.36 -7.93
C ILE A 29 27.17 22.35 -7.93
N TYR A 30 26.92 21.12 -7.48
CA TYR A 30 27.94 20.07 -7.47
C TYR A 30 28.38 19.71 -8.90
N TYR A 31 27.44 19.63 -9.86
CA TYR A 31 27.77 19.44 -11.26
C TYR A 31 28.73 20.51 -11.80
N LEU A 32 28.40 21.79 -11.57
CA LEU A 32 29.25 22.90 -11.99
C LEU A 32 30.62 22.85 -11.30
N ASN A 33 30.67 22.60 -9.98
CA ASN A 33 31.94 22.46 -9.25
C ASN A 33 32.86 21.41 -9.91
N ARG A 34 32.29 20.26 -10.30
CA ARG A 34 33.04 19.15 -10.89
C ARG A 34 33.47 19.45 -12.32
N LYS A 35 32.55 19.88 -13.19
CA LYS A 35 32.84 20.04 -14.62
C LYS A 35 33.69 21.29 -14.92
N LEU A 36 33.59 22.35 -14.12
CA LEU A 36 34.42 23.56 -14.29
C LEU A 36 35.91 23.34 -13.98
N LYS A 37 36.26 22.29 -13.22
CA LYS A 37 37.66 21.93 -12.97
C LYS A 37 38.42 21.53 -14.24
N THR A 38 37.70 21.07 -15.27
CA THR A 38 38.29 20.51 -16.50
C THR A 38 37.77 21.14 -17.78
N ASN A 39 36.70 21.94 -17.72
CA ASN A 39 36.05 22.53 -18.89
C ASN A 39 35.70 24.00 -18.68
N SER A 40 35.71 24.80 -19.75
CA SER A 40 35.12 26.13 -19.72
C SER A 40 33.59 26.04 -19.60
N PHE A 41 32.97 27.09 -19.02
CA PHE A 41 31.53 27.14 -18.89
C PHE A 41 30.79 27.03 -20.23
N ASP A 42 31.30 27.67 -21.29
CA ASP A 42 30.73 27.56 -22.64
C ASP A 42 30.77 26.11 -23.17
N ARG A 43 31.84 25.37 -22.87
CA ARG A 43 31.94 23.95 -23.26
C ARG A 43 30.93 23.09 -22.52
N ILE A 44 30.68 23.38 -21.24
CA ILE A 44 29.64 22.72 -20.44
C ILE A 44 28.26 22.99 -21.04
N LEU A 45 27.93 24.26 -21.31
CA LEU A 45 26.63 24.63 -21.89
C LEU A 45 26.37 24.01 -23.27
N ASN A 46 27.40 23.93 -24.11
CA ASN A 46 27.28 23.40 -25.47
C ASN A 46 27.02 21.89 -25.53
N LYS A 47 27.24 21.14 -24.44
CA LYS A 47 26.87 19.71 -24.37
C LYS A 47 25.36 19.49 -24.37
N PHE A 48 24.60 20.40 -23.78
CA PHE A 48 23.15 20.25 -23.66
C PHE A 48 22.47 20.97 -24.82
N GLU A 49 21.63 20.29 -25.61
CA GLU A 49 20.82 20.97 -26.63
C GLU A 49 19.63 21.73 -26.03
N ASP A 50 19.12 21.23 -24.90
CA ASP A 50 17.94 21.76 -24.22
C ASP A 50 18.21 23.15 -23.60
N LYS A 51 17.37 24.12 -23.96
CA LYS A 51 17.48 25.51 -23.51
C LYS A 51 17.26 25.67 -22.01
N ASN A 52 16.37 24.89 -21.39
CA ASN A 52 16.05 24.99 -19.97
C ASN A 52 17.22 24.51 -19.11
N ILE A 53 17.93 23.45 -19.56
CA ILE A 53 19.16 22.99 -18.91
C ILE A 53 20.21 24.11 -18.92
N ARG A 54 20.45 24.71 -20.10
CA ARG A 54 21.39 25.82 -20.26
C ARG A 54 21.06 27.01 -19.37
N LEU A 55 19.77 27.40 -19.31
CA LEU A 55 19.31 28.51 -18.49
C LEU A 55 19.50 28.24 -16.99
N SER A 56 19.20 27.02 -16.53
CA SER A 56 19.35 26.65 -15.12
C SER A 56 20.81 26.61 -14.69
N LEU A 57 21.71 26.06 -15.52
CA LEU A 57 23.14 26.08 -15.28
C LEU A 57 23.68 27.52 -15.23
N LYS A 58 23.23 28.38 -16.15
CA LYS A 58 23.61 29.80 -16.20
C LYS A 58 23.16 30.57 -14.97
N ALA A 59 21.92 30.34 -14.51
CA ALA A 59 21.39 30.99 -13.31
C ALA A 59 22.21 30.67 -12.05
N VAL A 60 22.72 29.44 -11.93
CA VAL A 60 23.58 29.06 -10.79
C VAL A 60 25.01 29.57 -10.98
N TYR A 61 25.54 29.55 -12.20
CA TYR A 61 26.90 30.03 -12.49
C TYR A 61 27.08 31.54 -12.31
N GLU A 62 26.06 32.33 -12.67
CA GLU A 62 26.08 33.80 -12.55
C GLU A 62 25.68 34.30 -11.15
N ASP A 63 25.33 33.40 -10.23
CA ASP A 63 25.01 33.77 -8.85
C ASP A 63 26.25 34.35 -8.15
N VAL A 64 26.06 35.48 -7.47
CA VAL A 64 27.11 36.24 -6.78
C VAL A 64 27.67 35.47 -5.59
N ASN A 65 26.91 34.50 -5.07
CA ASN A 65 27.30 33.71 -3.93
C ASN A 65 28.12 32.48 -4.38
N ASN A 66 29.38 32.39 -3.96
CA ASN A 66 30.37 31.35 -4.31
C ASN A 66 30.03 29.92 -3.81
N TYR A 67 28.76 29.50 -3.83
CA TYR A 67 28.35 28.15 -3.44
C TYR A 67 29.06 27.06 -4.27
N ILE A 68 29.41 27.35 -5.54
CA ILE A 68 30.22 26.45 -6.36
C ILE A 68 31.59 26.21 -5.71
N GLU A 69 32.26 27.25 -5.23
CA GLU A 69 33.59 27.11 -4.59
C GLU A 69 33.48 26.46 -3.21
N TYR A 70 32.36 26.62 -2.50
CA TYR A 70 32.14 25.95 -1.22
C TYR A 70 32.27 24.42 -1.35
N PHE A 71 31.88 23.85 -2.49
CA PHE A 71 32.04 22.41 -2.73
C PHE A 71 33.50 21.93 -2.81
N ASN A 72 34.48 22.83 -2.94
CA ASN A 72 35.90 22.48 -2.85
C ASN A 72 36.33 22.03 -1.45
N ASN A 73 35.52 22.31 -0.42
CA ASN A 73 35.78 21.86 0.95
C ASN A 73 35.42 20.38 1.17
N PHE A 74 34.65 19.77 0.25
CA PHE A 74 34.32 18.36 0.31
C PHE A 74 35.28 17.54 -0.56
N LYS A 75 35.46 16.28 -0.19
CA LYS A 75 36.02 15.29 -1.11
C LYS A 75 35.09 15.09 -2.30
N ASP A 76 35.63 14.56 -3.39
CA ASP A 76 34.81 14.11 -4.51
C ASP A 76 33.91 12.96 -4.05
N PHE A 77 32.62 13.08 -4.31
CA PHE A 77 31.62 12.07 -3.99
C PHE A 77 31.58 10.99 -5.06
N THR A 78 31.48 9.73 -4.62
CA THR A 78 31.15 8.61 -5.51
C THR A 78 29.69 8.70 -5.98
N LEU A 79 29.32 7.89 -6.98
CA LEU A 79 27.93 7.77 -7.44
C LEU A 79 26.99 7.41 -6.28
N ASP A 80 27.34 6.42 -5.46
CA ASP A 80 26.55 6.01 -4.30
C ASP A 80 26.40 7.14 -3.28
N GLU A 81 27.47 7.90 -3.02
CA GLU A 81 27.42 9.03 -2.09
C GLU A 81 26.51 10.16 -2.60
N VAL A 82 26.51 10.42 -3.92
CA VAL A 82 25.59 11.40 -4.52
C VAL A 82 24.13 10.93 -4.40
N ILE A 83 23.84 9.66 -4.67
CA ILE A 83 22.49 9.09 -4.49
C ILE A 83 22.04 9.19 -3.03
N GLU A 84 22.90 8.87 -2.07
CA GLU A 84 22.61 8.98 -0.64
C GLU A 84 22.36 10.43 -0.22
N ILE A 85 23.19 11.38 -0.66
CA ILE A 85 23.01 12.81 -0.36
C ILE A 85 21.70 13.32 -0.94
N ILE A 86 21.39 13.02 -2.21
CA ILE A 86 20.13 13.41 -2.83
C ILE A 86 18.95 12.85 -2.04
N SER A 87 19.00 11.56 -1.68
CA SER A 87 17.94 10.91 -0.91
C SER A 87 17.69 11.64 0.41
N GLU A 88 18.75 11.92 1.19
CA GLU A 88 18.66 12.64 2.46
C GLU A 88 18.14 14.08 2.27
N LEU A 89 18.60 14.81 1.25
CA LEU A 89 18.14 16.17 0.95
C LEU A 89 16.66 16.18 0.53
N SER A 90 16.21 15.21 -0.26
CA SER A 90 14.80 15.03 -0.60
C SER A 90 13.93 14.72 0.63
N GLU A 91 14.48 14.10 1.68
CA GLU A 91 13.74 13.89 2.93
C GLU A 91 13.46 15.18 3.71
N HIS A 92 14.38 16.17 3.63
CA HIS A 92 14.23 17.47 4.31
C HIS A 92 13.01 18.25 3.82
N ALA A 93 12.60 18.01 2.58
CA ALA A 93 11.40 18.58 1.97
C ALA A 93 10.08 18.06 2.61
N GLY A 94 10.14 17.00 3.42
CA GLY A 94 8.97 16.41 4.06
C GLY A 94 7.95 15.76 3.09
N ARG A 95 6.77 15.39 3.60
CA ARG A 95 5.71 14.70 2.83
C ARG A 95 4.91 15.63 1.90
N ARG A 96 5.01 16.95 2.07
CA ARG A 96 4.12 17.94 1.41
C ARG A 96 4.68 18.50 0.10
N SER A 97 5.87 18.08 -0.31
CA SER A 97 6.70 18.75 -1.31
C SER A 97 6.79 18.05 -2.67
N GLY A 98 5.92 17.07 -2.94
CA GLY A 98 5.94 16.39 -4.25
C GLY A 98 7.19 15.53 -4.47
N SER A 99 7.71 14.88 -3.43
CA SER A 99 8.84 13.94 -3.49
C SER A 99 8.55 12.65 -4.27
N GLU A 100 7.56 12.64 -5.16
CA GLU A 100 7.32 11.57 -6.15
C GLU A 100 8.43 11.51 -7.21
N ASN A 101 9.32 12.52 -7.24
CA ASN A 101 10.40 12.66 -8.22
C ASN A 101 11.56 11.66 -8.05
N THR A 102 11.61 10.90 -6.94
CA THR A 102 12.69 9.94 -6.67
C THR A 102 12.16 8.63 -6.09
N THR A 103 12.84 7.54 -6.46
CA THR A 103 12.64 6.22 -5.85
C THR A 103 13.68 6.04 -4.75
N VAL A 104 13.26 5.56 -3.58
CA VAL A 104 14.17 5.31 -2.45
C VAL A 104 15.20 4.26 -2.83
N LYS A 105 16.49 4.50 -2.52
CA LYS A 105 17.60 3.64 -2.93
C LYS A 105 17.37 2.15 -2.66
N SER A 106 16.91 1.78 -1.47
CA SER A 106 16.69 0.36 -1.13
C SER A 106 15.60 -0.31 -1.98
N VAL A 107 14.64 0.46 -2.50
CA VAL A 107 13.63 -0.03 -3.44
C VAL A 107 14.22 -0.15 -4.85
N VAL A 108 15.09 0.80 -5.26
CA VAL A 108 15.87 0.69 -6.50
C VAL A 108 16.72 -0.58 -6.46
N ASP A 109 17.53 -0.77 -5.41
CA ASP A 109 18.42 -1.92 -5.24
C ASP A 109 17.65 -3.24 -5.35
N LEU A 110 16.55 -3.39 -4.60
CA LEU A 110 15.68 -4.57 -4.69
C LEU A 110 15.10 -4.76 -6.09
N SER A 111 14.66 -3.68 -6.75
CA SER A 111 14.06 -3.77 -8.09
C SER A 111 15.07 -4.19 -9.15
N LEU A 112 16.32 -3.71 -9.06
CA LEU A 112 17.39 -4.07 -10.00
C LEU A 112 17.89 -5.50 -9.78
N GLU A 113 17.95 -5.98 -8.54
CA GLU A 113 18.22 -7.40 -8.25
C GLU A 113 17.11 -8.30 -8.80
N LEU A 114 15.85 -7.86 -8.73
CA LEU A 114 14.73 -8.59 -9.35
C LEU A 114 14.74 -8.57 -10.87
N LEU A 115 15.20 -7.48 -11.48
CA LEU A 115 15.34 -7.39 -12.93
C LEU A 115 16.47 -8.26 -13.48
N ASP A 116 17.45 -8.59 -12.62
CA ASP A 116 18.61 -9.43 -12.94
C ASP A 116 19.36 -8.87 -14.16
N LEU A 117 19.89 -7.66 -13.99
CA LEU A 117 20.53 -6.90 -15.08
C LEU A 117 21.91 -7.46 -15.45
N GLU A 118 22.09 -7.70 -16.74
CA GLU A 118 23.34 -8.06 -17.40
C GLU A 118 23.84 -6.93 -18.34
N LYS A 119 25.03 -7.10 -18.92
CA LYS A 119 25.73 -6.03 -19.67
C LYS A 119 25.06 -5.71 -21.01
N GLU A 120 24.48 -6.72 -21.62
CA GLU A 120 23.74 -6.68 -22.88
C GLU A 120 22.33 -6.10 -22.73
N ASP A 121 21.83 -5.99 -21.49
CA ASP A 121 20.49 -5.51 -21.23
C ASP A 121 20.34 -4.03 -21.53
N LYS A 122 19.13 -3.67 -21.95
CA LYS A 122 18.67 -2.30 -22.13
C LYS A 122 17.55 -2.04 -21.16
N LEU A 123 17.86 -1.31 -20.10
CA LEU A 123 16.87 -0.87 -19.13
C LEU A 123 16.13 0.37 -19.64
N LEU A 124 14.80 0.33 -19.58
CA LEU A 124 13.94 1.50 -19.67
C LEU A 124 13.37 1.85 -18.29
N ASP A 125 13.66 3.05 -17.79
CA ASP A 125 13.00 3.63 -16.61
C ASP A 125 11.83 4.53 -17.06
N VAL A 126 10.60 4.10 -16.77
CA VAL A 126 9.37 4.80 -17.16
C VAL A 126 8.90 5.70 -16.03
N GLY A 127 8.84 7.01 -16.29
CA GLY A 127 8.66 8.01 -15.24
C GLY A 127 9.92 8.12 -14.40
N SER A 128 11.07 8.31 -15.07
CA SER A 128 12.40 8.17 -14.48
C SER A 128 12.72 9.18 -13.37
N GLY A 129 11.89 10.21 -13.19
CA GLY A 129 12.13 11.28 -12.25
C GLY A 129 13.47 11.94 -12.52
N ILE A 130 14.25 12.18 -11.47
CA ILE A 130 15.61 12.73 -11.59
C ILE A 130 16.66 11.68 -12.02
N GLY A 131 16.28 10.43 -12.29
CA GLY A 131 17.18 9.41 -12.84
C GLY A 131 18.05 8.66 -11.82
N ILE A 132 17.62 8.53 -10.56
CA ILE A 132 18.36 7.74 -9.55
C ILE A 132 18.43 6.26 -9.95
N THR A 133 17.33 5.68 -10.44
CA THR A 133 17.32 4.30 -10.93
C THR A 133 18.26 4.14 -12.12
N LEU A 134 18.27 5.10 -13.04
CA LEU A 134 19.15 5.11 -14.21
C LEU A 134 20.63 5.10 -13.82
N LEU A 135 21.03 5.92 -12.84
CA LEU A 135 22.40 5.95 -12.31
C LEU A 135 22.82 4.61 -11.69
N GLU A 136 21.92 3.96 -10.95
CA GLU A 136 22.23 2.68 -10.33
C GLU A 136 22.31 1.57 -11.38
N ALA A 137 21.38 1.56 -12.33
CA ALA A 137 21.31 0.58 -13.41
C ALA A 137 22.48 0.69 -14.40
N SER A 138 23.01 1.90 -14.65
CA SER A 138 24.14 2.10 -15.58
C SER A 138 25.43 1.41 -15.12
N LYS A 139 25.49 0.93 -13.88
CA LYS A 139 26.60 0.10 -13.39
C LYS A 139 26.62 -1.28 -14.07
N LYS A 140 25.47 -1.78 -14.53
CA LYS A 140 25.31 -3.13 -15.07
C LYS A 140 24.81 -3.14 -16.51
N SER A 141 23.97 -2.21 -16.96
CA SER A 141 23.29 -2.28 -18.26
C SER A 141 23.35 -0.96 -19.06
N ASP A 142 22.93 -1.00 -20.33
CA ASP A 142 22.57 0.21 -21.07
C ASP A 142 21.26 0.80 -20.49
N ILE A 143 21.14 2.12 -20.53
CA ILE A 143 20.02 2.85 -19.90
C ILE A 143 19.26 3.74 -20.89
N SER A 144 17.96 3.84 -20.68
CA SER A 144 17.03 4.73 -21.37
C SER A 144 15.94 5.18 -20.41
N GLY A 145 15.37 6.36 -20.63
CA GLY A 145 14.37 6.93 -19.72
C GLY A 145 13.34 7.78 -20.42
N ILE A 146 12.14 7.84 -19.85
CA ILE A 146 11.08 8.76 -20.27
C ILE A 146 10.50 9.47 -19.05
N GLU A 147 10.45 10.80 -19.12
CA GLU A 147 9.96 11.66 -18.04
C GLU A 147 9.06 12.75 -18.61
N ILE A 148 7.93 13.02 -17.96
CA ILE A 148 6.99 14.04 -18.42
C ILE A 148 7.39 15.43 -17.91
N ASP A 149 7.90 15.49 -16.67
CA ASP A 149 8.27 16.73 -16.01
C ASP A 149 9.60 17.29 -16.56
N PRO A 150 9.61 18.53 -17.09
CA PRO A 150 10.81 19.11 -17.69
C PRO A 150 11.96 19.33 -16.70
N GLU A 151 11.65 19.58 -15.42
CA GLU A 151 12.68 19.83 -14.40
C GLU A 151 13.35 18.52 -13.98
N ASN A 152 12.56 17.47 -13.71
CA ASN A 152 13.08 16.13 -13.43
C ASN A 152 13.94 15.61 -14.58
N TYR A 153 13.46 15.75 -15.83
CA TYR A 153 14.23 15.42 -17.03
C TYR A 153 15.59 16.15 -17.07
N MET A 154 15.59 17.48 -16.85
CA MET A 154 16.82 18.27 -16.80
C MET A 154 17.79 17.75 -15.74
N LEU A 155 17.31 17.52 -14.52
CA LEU A 155 18.14 17.05 -13.41
C LEU A 155 18.72 15.66 -13.72
N SER A 156 17.94 14.78 -14.36
CA SER A 156 18.41 13.48 -14.83
C SER A 156 19.56 13.61 -15.85
N CYS A 157 19.42 14.47 -16.87
CA CYS A 157 20.50 14.69 -17.84
C CYS A 157 21.78 15.26 -17.19
N ILE A 158 21.63 16.21 -16.26
CA ILE A 158 22.77 16.78 -15.53
C ILE A 158 23.47 15.72 -14.67
N LEU A 159 22.69 14.88 -13.98
CA LEU A 159 23.21 13.79 -13.15
C LEU A 159 23.93 12.72 -13.96
N LEU A 160 23.39 12.34 -15.12
CA LEU A 160 24.06 11.40 -16.01
C LEU A 160 25.39 11.98 -16.54
N ASP A 161 25.38 13.22 -17.04
CA ASP A 161 26.62 13.87 -17.50
C ASP A 161 27.63 14.06 -16.36
N LEU A 162 27.20 14.29 -15.12
CA LEU A 162 28.09 14.38 -13.94
C LEU A 162 29.04 13.18 -13.87
N PHE A 163 28.52 11.98 -14.12
CA PHE A 163 29.25 10.71 -14.11
C PHE A 163 29.71 10.24 -15.50
N ASP A 164 29.68 11.14 -16.49
CA ASP A 164 30.10 10.88 -17.87
C ASP A 164 29.30 9.73 -18.53
N LEU A 165 28.04 9.59 -18.14
CA LEU A 165 27.08 8.65 -18.71
C LEU A 165 26.30 9.30 -19.86
N PRO A 166 25.94 8.52 -20.91
CA PRO A 166 25.12 9.02 -22.00
C PRO A 166 23.70 9.37 -21.51
N PHE A 167 23.14 10.46 -22.03
CA PHE A 167 21.80 10.93 -21.68
C PHE A 167 20.91 11.18 -22.91
N GLU A 168 21.40 10.87 -24.12
CA GLU A 168 20.69 11.06 -25.39
C GLU A 168 19.43 10.18 -25.48
N ASN A 169 19.43 9.05 -24.77
CA ASN A 169 18.31 8.12 -24.69
C ASN A 169 17.29 8.46 -23.58
N ILE A 170 17.46 9.60 -22.90
CA ILE A 170 16.45 10.13 -21.99
C ILE A 170 15.54 11.07 -22.78
N LYS A 171 14.21 10.90 -22.66
CA LYS A 171 13.23 11.65 -23.44
C LYS A 171 12.24 12.38 -22.55
N GLN A 172 12.08 13.69 -22.76
CA GLN A 172 11.03 14.48 -22.12
C GLN A 172 9.69 14.34 -22.87
N ARG A 173 8.84 13.38 -22.49
CA ARG A 173 7.59 13.03 -23.19
C ARG A 173 6.55 12.44 -22.23
N ASP A 174 5.28 12.55 -22.59
CA ASP A 174 4.20 11.82 -21.91
C ASP A 174 4.18 10.36 -22.40
N VAL A 175 4.49 9.42 -21.49
CA VAL A 175 4.48 7.97 -21.75
C VAL A 175 3.16 7.46 -22.34
N LEU A 176 2.02 8.02 -21.93
CA LEU A 176 0.70 7.59 -22.41
C LEU A 176 0.45 7.98 -23.87
N SER A 177 1.30 8.84 -24.44
CA SER A 177 1.23 9.26 -25.85
C SER A 177 2.42 8.79 -26.69
N TYR A 178 3.52 8.39 -26.05
CA TYR A 178 4.76 8.04 -26.71
C TYR A 178 4.83 6.55 -27.06
N ASP A 179 5.46 6.24 -28.19
CA ASP A 179 5.70 4.87 -28.62
C ASP A 179 6.94 4.30 -27.91
N LEU A 180 6.69 3.42 -26.92
CA LEU A 180 7.73 2.84 -26.08
C LEU A 180 8.60 1.81 -26.80
N SER A 181 8.13 1.24 -27.91
CA SER A 181 8.90 0.25 -28.70
C SER A 181 10.21 0.83 -29.23
N LYS A 182 10.27 2.15 -29.41
CA LYS A 182 11.46 2.89 -29.87
C LYS A 182 12.68 2.75 -28.95
N PHE A 183 12.46 2.42 -27.68
CA PHE A 183 13.56 2.20 -26.74
C PHE A 183 14.20 0.82 -26.92
N ASN A 184 13.52 -0.15 -27.53
CA ASN A 184 13.99 -1.53 -27.70
C ASN A 184 14.53 -2.13 -26.38
N ALA A 185 13.80 -1.88 -25.29
CA ALA A 185 14.19 -2.28 -23.94
C ALA A 185 13.66 -3.68 -23.61
N ASN A 186 14.53 -4.53 -23.06
CA ASN A 186 14.17 -5.87 -22.57
C ASN A 186 13.99 -5.89 -21.04
N LYS A 187 14.54 -4.91 -20.31
CA LYS A 187 14.30 -4.74 -18.87
C LYS A 187 13.57 -3.43 -18.67
N VAL A 188 12.50 -3.44 -17.89
CA VAL A 188 11.71 -2.22 -17.64
C VAL A 188 11.53 -2.02 -16.14
N PHE A 189 11.69 -0.79 -15.68
CA PHE A 189 11.32 -0.38 -14.33
C PHE A 189 10.29 0.75 -14.39
N MET A 190 9.35 0.75 -13.44
CA MET A 190 8.43 1.86 -13.27
C MET A 190 8.06 2.08 -11.80
N ASN A 191 8.30 3.30 -11.31
CA ASN A 191 7.67 3.81 -10.11
C ASN A 191 6.43 4.63 -10.51
N MET A 192 5.27 3.99 -10.52
CA MET A 192 4.07 4.56 -11.15
C MET A 192 3.49 5.74 -10.35
N PRO A 193 2.96 6.79 -11.02
CA PRO A 193 2.32 7.93 -10.36
C PRO A 193 1.09 7.50 -9.55
N MET A 194 1.26 7.44 -8.22
CA MET A 194 0.29 6.86 -7.30
C MET A 194 -1.03 7.64 -7.27
N ASN A 195 -2.16 6.92 -7.28
CA ASN A 195 -3.51 7.48 -7.25
C ASN A 195 -3.89 8.37 -8.45
N MET A 196 -3.12 8.36 -9.54
CA MET A 196 -3.52 9.04 -10.76
C MET A 196 -4.80 8.40 -11.31
N LYS A 197 -5.86 9.21 -11.41
CA LYS A 197 -7.15 8.79 -11.97
C LYS A 197 -7.18 9.09 -13.46
N MET A 198 -7.68 8.13 -14.24
CA MET A 198 -7.92 8.32 -15.66
C MET A 198 -9.34 7.87 -16.02
N SER A 199 -10.10 8.76 -16.64
CA SER A 199 -11.50 8.55 -16.97
C SER A 199 -11.94 9.44 -18.12
N GLY A 200 -13.09 9.15 -18.72
CA GLY A 200 -13.66 9.96 -19.80
C GLY A 200 -12.78 9.94 -21.05
N GLU A 201 -12.74 11.07 -21.76
CA GLU A 201 -12.05 11.23 -23.04
C GLU A 201 -10.56 10.88 -22.98
N LYS A 202 -9.87 11.24 -21.88
CA LYS A 202 -8.45 10.91 -21.70
C LYS A 202 -8.22 9.40 -21.68
N LEU A 203 -9.08 8.66 -20.94
CA LEU A 203 -9.00 7.21 -20.90
C LEU A 203 -9.28 6.62 -22.28
N GLU A 204 -10.34 7.07 -22.94
CA GLU A 204 -10.68 6.58 -24.27
C GLU A 204 -9.53 6.79 -25.25
N TYR A 205 -8.97 8.01 -25.32
CA TYR A 205 -7.80 8.31 -26.16
C TYR A 205 -6.62 7.37 -25.93
N VAL A 206 -6.21 7.17 -24.67
CA VAL A 206 -5.11 6.25 -24.33
C VAL A 206 -5.46 4.82 -24.75
N LEU A 207 -6.70 4.39 -24.51
CA LEU A 207 -7.14 3.06 -24.89
C LEU A 207 -7.14 2.86 -26.41
N GLU A 208 -7.48 3.88 -27.19
CA GLU A 208 -7.44 3.78 -28.66
C GLU A 208 -6.03 3.81 -29.21
N LEU A 209 -5.13 4.56 -28.56
CA LEU A 209 -3.75 4.74 -29.02
C LEU A 209 -2.86 3.54 -28.67
N LYS A 210 -2.99 3.00 -27.45
CA LYS A 210 -2.03 2.04 -26.89
C LYS A 210 -2.50 0.58 -26.93
N PHE A 211 -3.78 0.32 -27.12
CA PHE A 211 -4.32 -1.03 -26.98
C PHE A 211 -5.27 -1.41 -28.11
N ASP A 212 -5.32 -2.71 -28.41
CA ASP A 212 -6.42 -3.23 -29.21
C ASP A 212 -7.73 -3.15 -28.42
N LYS A 213 -8.69 -2.38 -28.97
CA LYS A 213 -10.03 -2.21 -28.42
C LYS A 213 -10.75 -3.56 -28.23
N SER A 214 -10.43 -4.57 -29.02
CA SER A 214 -11.05 -5.90 -28.94
C SER A 214 -10.78 -6.61 -27.61
N VAL A 215 -9.62 -6.36 -26.99
CA VAL A 215 -9.16 -7.08 -25.79
C VAL A 215 -9.48 -6.31 -24.51
N TYR A 216 -9.31 -4.98 -24.48
CA TYR A 216 -9.29 -4.24 -23.21
C TYR A 216 -10.41 -3.20 -23.04
N LYS A 217 -11.05 -2.72 -24.13
CA LYS A 217 -12.01 -1.60 -24.09
C LYS A 217 -13.18 -1.84 -23.13
N ASN A 218 -13.67 -3.08 -23.03
CA ASN A 218 -14.82 -3.43 -22.19
C ASN A 218 -14.47 -3.75 -20.73
N HIS A 219 -13.19 -3.97 -20.44
CA HIS A 219 -12.67 -4.35 -19.12
C HIS A 219 -12.11 -3.16 -18.34
N ILE A 220 -11.82 -2.04 -19.01
CA ILE A 220 -11.30 -0.81 -18.40
C ILE A 220 -12.39 0.28 -18.47
N ARG A 221 -13.32 0.29 -17.50
CA ARG A 221 -14.52 1.16 -17.52
C ARG A 221 -14.34 2.50 -16.80
N SER A 222 -13.57 2.50 -15.72
CA SER A 222 -12.97 3.66 -15.07
C SER A 222 -11.89 3.08 -14.17
N ALA A 223 -10.66 3.55 -14.32
CA ALA A 223 -9.54 2.86 -13.68
C ALA A 223 -8.66 3.85 -12.94
N ASP A 224 -8.23 3.40 -11.77
CA ASP A 224 -6.91 3.75 -11.29
C ASP A 224 -5.93 3.43 -12.43
N SER A 225 -5.14 4.42 -12.86
CA SER A 225 -4.32 4.31 -14.06
C SER A 225 -3.20 3.28 -13.96
N SER A 226 -2.94 2.72 -12.77
CA SER A 226 -1.86 1.77 -12.52
C SER A 226 -1.83 0.60 -13.51
N LEU A 227 -2.95 -0.11 -13.68
CA LEU A 227 -2.97 -1.25 -14.60
C LEU A 227 -2.91 -0.84 -16.06
N VAL A 228 -3.25 0.40 -16.40
CA VAL A 228 -3.09 0.91 -17.76
C VAL A 228 -1.60 1.07 -18.08
N PHE A 229 -0.81 1.62 -17.15
CA PHE A 229 0.64 1.69 -17.33
C PHE A 229 1.28 0.31 -17.43
N ALA A 230 0.87 -0.63 -16.57
CA ALA A 230 1.37 -2.00 -16.66
C ALA A 230 1.06 -2.63 -18.02
N LEU A 231 -0.17 -2.46 -18.51
CA LEU A 231 -0.56 -2.95 -19.85
C LEU A 231 0.21 -2.24 -20.97
N ASP A 232 0.44 -0.93 -20.87
CA ASP A 232 1.17 -0.17 -21.90
C ASP A 232 2.59 -0.73 -22.08
N ILE A 233 3.28 -0.99 -20.97
CA ILE A 233 4.60 -1.63 -20.99
C ILE A 233 4.48 -3.04 -21.56
N ILE A 234 3.52 -3.85 -21.08
CA ILE A 234 3.38 -5.25 -21.49
C ILE A 234 3.06 -5.42 -22.99
N GLU A 235 2.30 -4.50 -23.57
CA GLU A 235 1.82 -4.61 -24.95
C GLU A 235 2.68 -3.80 -25.95
N ASN A 236 3.40 -2.77 -25.48
CA ASN A 236 4.14 -1.83 -26.36
C ASN A 236 5.66 -1.81 -26.11
N THR A 237 6.21 -2.83 -25.45
CA THR A 237 7.66 -3.03 -25.31
C THR A 237 8.05 -4.50 -25.55
N GLU A 238 9.33 -4.73 -25.84
CA GLU A 238 9.93 -6.06 -25.99
C GLU A 238 10.45 -6.59 -24.64
N TYR A 239 9.79 -6.23 -23.54
CA TYR A 239 10.27 -6.59 -22.20
C TYR A 239 10.37 -8.11 -22.03
N GLU A 240 11.48 -8.55 -21.47
CA GLU A 240 11.66 -9.89 -20.91
C GLU A 240 11.24 -9.89 -19.43
N LYS A 241 11.64 -8.83 -18.70
CA LYS A 241 11.32 -8.65 -17.27
C LYS A 241 10.98 -7.20 -16.98
N PHE A 242 9.87 -6.99 -16.27
CA PHE A 242 9.36 -5.68 -15.91
C PHE A 242 9.04 -5.62 -14.42
N ALA A 243 9.63 -4.67 -13.69
CA ALA A 243 9.37 -4.43 -12.27
C ALA A 243 8.61 -3.12 -12.07
N MET A 244 7.49 -3.18 -11.35
CA MET A 244 6.61 -2.04 -11.14
C MET A 244 6.28 -1.83 -9.66
N LEU A 245 6.48 -0.60 -9.18
CA LEU A 245 5.90 -0.17 -7.91
C LEU A 245 4.46 0.27 -8.10
N ILE A 246 3.56 -0.29 -7.29
CA ILE A 246 2.12 -0.07 -7.39
C ILE A 246 1.47 0.04 -6.01
N ASN A 247 0.34 0.75 -5.92
CA ASN A 247 -0.52 0.75 -4.75
C ASN A 247 -1.29 -0.59 -4.63
N GLY A 248 -1.81 -0.91 -3.44
CA GLY A 248 -2.48 -2.20 -3.23
C GLY A 248 -3.82 -2.39 -3.97
N SER A 249 -4.58 -1.31 -4.22
CA SER A 249 -5.95 -1.40 -4.74
C SER A 249 -6.07 -2.20 -6.05
N PRO A 250 -5.25 -1.95 -7.09
CA PRO A 250 -5.19 -2.77 -8.31
C PRO A 250 -5.06 -4.28 -8.08
N LEU A 251 -4.40 -4.71 -7.01
CA LEU A 251 -4.05 -6.10 -6.75
C LEU A 251 -5.22 -6.94 -6.20
N TYR A 252 -6.17 -6.33 -5.49
CA TYR A 252 -7.24 -7.08 -4.81
C TYR A 252 -8.66 -6.53 -5.00
N SER A 253 -8.81 -5.33 -5.55
CA SER A 253 -10.15 -4.73 -5.71
C SER A 253 -10.95 -5.38 -6.83
N ASP A 254 -12.27 -5.41 -6.67
CA ASP A 254 -13.17 -6.08 -7.61
C ASP A 254 -13.20 -5.33 -8.96
N ILE A 255 -13.01 -4.00 -8.96
CA ILE A 255 -13.02 -3.18 -10.18
C ILE A 255 -11.87 -3.52 -11.15
N HIS A 256 -10.78 -4.10 -10.66
CA HIS A 256 -9.60 -4.47 -11.44
C HIS A 256 -9.51 -5.98 -11.72
N GLN A 257 -10.51 -6.76 -11.27
CA GLN A 257 -10.48 -8.23 -11.33
C GLN A 257 -10.33 -8.76 -12.76
N ASP A 258 -11.03 -8.16 -13.72
CA ASP A 258 -10.98 -8.58 -15.12
C ASP A 258 -9.58 -8.44 -15.72
N ILE A 259 -8.89 -7.33 -15.45
CA ILE A 259 -7.53 -7.10 -15.94
C ILE A 259 -6.54 -8.06 -15.27
N ARG A 260 -6.65 -8.28 -13.96
CA ARG A 260 -5.83 -9.30 -13.28
C ARG A 260 -6.04 -10.68 -13.89
N LYS A 261 -7.28 -11.07 -14.16
CA LYS A 261 -7.60 -12.34 -14.82
C LYS A 261 -6.90 -12.45 -16.18
N ILE A 262 -6.92 -11.40 -17.00
CA ILE A 262 -6.24 -11.39 -18.30
C ILE A 262 -4.72 -11.56 -18.11
N LEU A 263 -4.10 -10.77 -17.23
CA LEU A 263 -2.65 -10.82 -16.99
C LEU A 263 -2.20 -12.18 -16.45
N ILE A 264 -2.95 -12.75 -15.50
CA ILE A 264 -2.64 -14.06 -14.90
C ILE A 264 -2.82 -15.18 -15.92
N ASN A 265 -3.92 -15.18 -16.68
CA ASN A 265 -4.19 -16.24 -17.65
C ASN A 265 -3.25 -16.20 -18.86
N LYS A 266 -2.69 -15.02 -19.19
CA LYS A 266 -1.62 -14.87 -20.19
C LYS A 266 -0.22 -15.16 -19.62
N GLY A 267 -0.12 -15.60 -18.35
CA GLY A 267 1.16 -15.91 -17.70
C GLY A 267 2.09 -14.69 -17.55
N LYS A 268 1.53 -13.47 -17.46
CA LYS A 268 2.34 -12.23 -17.45
C LYS A 268 2.82 -11.80 -16.08
N VAL A 269 2.20 -12.28 -14.99
CA VAL A 269 2.59 -11.94 -13.62
C VAL A 269 3.47 -13.05 -13.08
N ASP A 270 4.67 -12.70 -12.61
CA ASP A 270 5.65 -13.64 -12.04
C ASP A 270 5.65 -13.56 -10.52
N THR A 271 5.88 -12.36 -9.98
CA THR A 271 6.09 -12.16 -8.54
C THR A 271 5.30 -10.95 -8.03
N VAL A 272 4.77 -11.05 -6.80
CA VAL A 272 4.17 -9.91 -6.08
C VAL A 272 4.73 -9.84 -4.66
N ILE A 273 5.36 -8.72 -4.33
CA ILE A 273 6.00 -8.46 -3.04
C ILE A 273 5.25 -7.32 -2.34
N ALA A 274 4.68 -7.58 -1.16
CA ALA A 274 4.14 -6.53 -0.29
C ALA A 274 5.28 -5.92 0.52
N LEU A 275 5.57 -4.64 0.30
CA LEU A 275 6.67 -3.94 0.99
C LEU A 275 6.15 -3.26 2.27
N PRO A 276 7.05 -2.95 3.22
CA PRO A 276 6.70 -2.18 4.41
C PRO A 276 5.93 -0.88 4.11
N GLY A 277 5.02 -0.51 5.00
CA GLY A 277 4.43 0.84 4.98
C GLY A 277 5.49 1.90 5.31
N ASN A 278 5.20 3.16 5.02
CA ASN A 278 6.06 4.28 5.43
C ASN A 278 7.53 4.23 4.93
N LEU A 279 7.76 3.58 3.79
CA LEU A 279 9.05 3.58 3.09
C LEU A 279 9.27 4.85 2.28
N LEU A 280 8.22 5.32 1.59
CA LEU A 280 8.32 6.40 0.63
C LEU A 280 8.20 7.77 1.32
N ALA A 281 8.94 8.74 0.80
CA ALA A 281 9.03 10.07 1.40
C ALA A 281 7.71 10.84 1.42
N TYR A 282 6.87 10.60 0.41
CA TYR A 282 5.61 11.31 0.17
C TYR A 282 4.37 10.56 0.68
N THR A 283 4.48 9.27 1.02
CA THR A 283 3.32 8.47 1.45
C THR A 283 3.65 7.46 2.55
N ALA A 284 2.75 7.36 3.53
CA ALA A 284 2.79 6.30 4.55
C ALA A 284 2.13 5.00 4.06
N ILE A 285 1.45 5.03 2.92
CA ILE A 285 0.69 3.91 2.38
C ILE A 285 1.67 2.79 1.98
N PRO A 286 1.41 1.53 2.39
CA PRO A 286 2.15 0.38 1.88
C PRO A 286 2.10 0.28 0.35
N ILE A 287 3.25 -0.02 -0.23
CA ILE A 287 3.43 -0.23 -1.67
C ILE A 287 3.76 -1.68 -1.96
N TYR A 288 3.58 -2.07 -3.21
CA TYR A 288 3.86 -3.40 -3.70
C TYR A 288 4.83 -3.31 -4.86
N LEU A 289 5.71 -4.29 -4.98
CA LEU A 289 6.56 -4.49 -6.15
C LEU A 289 6.04 -5.70 -6.91
N VAL A 290 5.61 -5.48 -8.15
CA VAL A 290 5.11 -6.53 -9.04
C VAL A 290 6.13 -6.75 -10.14
N VAL A 291 6.53 -8.00 -10.32
CA VAL A 291 7.39 -8.42 -11.42
C VAL A 291 6.53 -9.13 -12.47
N PHE A 292 6.68 -8.68 -13.70
CA PHE A 292 6.05 -9.25 -14.88
C PHE A 292 7.12 -9.90 -15.75
N SER A 293 6.78 -11.06 -16.31
CA SER A 293 7.57 -11.76 -17.31
C SER A 293 6.63 -12.51 -18.27
N HIS A 294 6.99 -13.69 -18.75
CA HIS A 294 6.20 -14.46 -19.71
C HIS A 294 5.99 -15.89 -19.25
N ASP A 295 4.92 -16.50 -19.77
CA ASP A 295 4.65 -17.94 -19.68
C ASP A 295 4.65 -18.51 -18.24
N ASN A 296 4.30 -17.67 -17.26
CA ASN A 296 4.24 -18.07 -15.86
C ASN A 296 3.02 -18.97 -15.59
N GLU A 297 3.25 -20.18 -15.08
CA GLU A 297 2.20 -21.11 -14.65
C GLU A 297 1.79 -20.93 -13.18
N SER A 298 2.58 -20.14 -12.44
CA SER A 298 2.37 -19.83 -11.03
C SER A 298 2.94 -18.47 -10.69
N ILE A 299 2.48 -17.89 -9.58
CA ILE A 299 2.94 -16.60 -9.08
C ILE A 299 3.61 -16.79 -7.73
N LYS A 300 4.76 -16.13 -7.54
CA LYS A 300 5.44 -16.05 -6.25
C LYS A 300 4.92 -14.87 -5.45
N PHE A 301 4.36 -15.13 -4.27
CA PHE A 301 3.92 -14.10 -3.34
C PHE A 301 4.91 -13.97 -2.19
N VAL A 302 5.28 -12.74 -1.83
CA VAL A 302 6.13 -12.44 -0.67
C VAL A 302 5.48 -11.34 0.17
N ASP A 303 5.33 -11.58 1.46
CA ASP A 303 4.88 -10.60 2.44
C ASP A 303 6.09 -10.08 3.23
N ALA A 304 6.71 -9.01 2.71
CA ALA A 304 7.85 -8.33 3.33
C ALA A 304 7.41 -7.17 4.23
N THR A 305 6.12 -7.05 4.58
CA THR A 305 5.59 -5.87 5.29
C THR A 305 6.24 -5.60 6.66
N ASN A 306 6.83 -6.63 7.27
CA ASN A 306 7.53 -6.56 8.55
C ASN A 306 9.07 -6.53 8.42
N LEU A 307 9.63 -6.49 7.21
CA LEU A 307 11.08 -6.48 6.95
C LEU A 307 11.62 -5.06 6.82
N TYR A 308 11.73 -4.37 7.95
CA TYR A 308 12.27 -3.02 7.99
C TYR A 308 12.93 -2.69 9.34
N SER A 309 13.85 -1.73 9.30
CA SER A 309 14.30 -0.99 10.48
C SER A 309 13.57 0.34 10.55
N VAL A 310 13.34 0.84 11.77
CA VAL A 310 12.78 2.18 11.96
C VAL A 310 13.91 3.21 11.91
N ASP A 311 13.81 4.19 11.02
CA ASP A 311 14.73 5.32 10.89
C ASP A 311 13.96 6.63 11.06
N LYS A 312 14.18 7.31 12.20
CA LYS A 312 13.43 8.51 12.63
C LYS A 312 11.91 8.31 12.58
N TYR A 313 11.28 8.75 11.49
CA TYR A 313 9.82 8.72 11.25
C TYR A 313 9.45 7.87 10.02
N ARG A 314 10.39 7.10 9.47
CA ARG A 314 10.24 6.27 8.27
C ARG A 314 10.72 4.85 8.52
N ASN A 315 10.30 3.95 7.65
CA ASN A 315 10.82 2.60 7.60
C ASN A 315 11.92 2.53 6.55
N LYS A 316 12.95 1.72 6.82
CA LYS A 316 14.09 1.53 5.92
C LYS A 316 14.30 0.04 5.67
N ILE A 317 14.36 -0.33 4.40
CA ILE A 317 14.86 -1.64 3.96
C ILE A 317 16.39 -1.56 3.95
N GLU A 318 17.04 -2.53 4.58
CA GLU A 318 18.49 -2.68 4.66
C GLU A 318 18.89 -3.90 3.84
N GLN A 319 20.18 -4.08 3.56
CA GLN A 319 20.67 -5.22 2.77
C GLN A 319 20.19 -6.57 3.34
N LYS A 320 20.23 -6.77 4.66
CA LYS A 320 19.75 -7.99 5.31
C LYS A 320 18.28 -8.31 5.00
N HIS A 321 17.44 -7.29 4.81
CA HIS A 321 16.03 -7.44 4.46
C HIS A 321 15.88 -7.79 2.98
N ILE A 322 16.70 -7.20 2.09
CA ILE A 322 16.76 -7.56 0.67
C ILE A 322 17.17 -9.03 0.53
N ASP A 323 18.22 -9.45 1.23
CA ASP A 323 18.71 -10.84 1.19
C ASP A 323 17.63 -11.84 1.64
N GLU A 324 16.85 -11.50 2.67
CA GLU A 324 15.72 -12.33 3.13
C GLU A 324 14.60 -12.40 2.08
N ILE A 325 14.27 -11.28 1.42
CA ILE A 325 13.29 -11.25 0.32
C ILE A 325 13.78 -12.14 -0.83
N LEU A 326 15.03 -12.00 -1.26
CA LEU A 326 15.61 -12.78 -2.36
C LEU A 326 15.60 -14.29 -2.03
N SER A 327 16.00 -14.67 -0.81
CA SER A 327 15.93 -16.08 -0.37
C SER A 327 14.49 -16.60 -0.37
N ALA A 328 13.52 -15.76 0.01
CA ALA A 328 12.11 -16.12 -0.01
C ALA A 328 11.54 -16.27 -1.43
N LEU A 329 12.17 -15.70 -2.46
CA LEU A 329 11.80 -15.90 -3.86
C LEU A 329 12.21 -17.29 -4.35
N GLU A 330 13.42 -17.72 -4.02
CA GLU A 330 13.95 -19.04 -4.40
C GLU A 330 13.14 -20.20 -3.78
N LYS A 331 12.73 -20.06 -2.51
CA LYS A 331 12.03 -21.12 -1.78
C LYS A 331 10.90 -20.59 -0.92
N ASP A 332 9.77 -21.29 -0.93
CA ASP A 332 8.65 -20.98 -0.05
C ASP A 332 9.07 -20.97 1.43
N SER A 333 8.62 -19.97 2.17
CA SER A 333 8.96 -19.74 3.57
C SER A 333 7.74 -19.28 4.37
N TYR A 334 7.95 -18.79 5.59
CA TYR A 334 6.87 -18.21 6.40
C TYR A 334 6.35 -16.87 5.86
N ILE A 335 7.14 -16.19 5.02
CA ILE A 335 6.76 -14.94 4.34
C ILE A 335 6.49 -15.12 2.85
N SER A 336 6.66 -16.32 2.28
CA SER A 336 6.48 -16.52 0.84
C SER A 336 5.75 -17.79 0.45
N LYS A 337 4.99 -17.70 -0.64
CA LYS A 337 4.22 -18.82 -1.18
C LYS A 337 4.16 -18.78 -2.70
N THR A 338 4.44 -19.91 -3.34
CA THR A 338 4.20 -20.12 -4.77
C THR A 338 2.78 -20.64 -4.99
N VAL A 339 2.04 -20.00 -5.88
CA VAL A 339 0.61 -20.25 -6.08
C VAL A 339 0.29 -20.42 -7.56
N GLY A 340 -0.16 -21.62 -7.94
CA GLY A 340 -0.58 -21.92 -9.31
C GLY A 340 -1.92 -21.29 -9.69
N ILE A 341 -2.15 -21.13 -11.00
CA ILE A 341 -3.32 -20.44 -11.57
C ILE A 341 -4.66 -20.98 -11.03
N LYS A 342 -4.84 -22.30 -10.94
CA LYS A 342 -6.09 -22.91 -10.42
C LYS A 342 -6.46 -22.47 -9.00
N LYS A 343 -5.47 -22.13 -8.16
CA LYS A 343 -5.71 -21.60 -6.82
C LYS A 343 -6.09 -20.12 -6.88
N LEU A 344 -5.43 -19.34 -7.75
CA LEU A 344 -5.78 -17.93 -7.99
C LEU A 344 -7.22 -17.77 -8.48
N GLU A 345 -7.69 -18.65 -9.37
CA GLU A 345 -9.08 -18.66 -9.86
C GLU A 345 -10.09 -18.81 -8.71
N LYS A 346 -9.81 -19.72 -7.75
CA LYS A 346 -10.66 -19.93 -6.56
C LYS A 346 -10.64 -18.75 -5.59
N GLU A 347 -9.58 -17.94 -5.64
CA GLU A 347 -9.36 -16.76 -4.80
C GLU A 347 -9.67 -15.46 -5.56
N ASP A 348 -10.58 -15.51 -6.54
CA ASP A 348 -11.07 -14.35 -7.30
C ASP A 348 -9.95 -13.57 -8.02
N PHE A 349 -8.86 -14.25 -8.41
CA PHE A 349 -7.68 -13.65 -9.04
C PHE A 349 -7.06 -12.53 -8.19
N THR A 350 -7.14 -12.61 -6.85
CA THR A 350 -6.48 -11.64 -5.98
C THR A 350 -4.97 -11.82 -6.00
N LEU A 351 -4.22 -10.72 -6.06
CA LEU A 351 -2.76 -10.66 -6.05
C LEU A 351 -2.20 -10.14 -4.71
N ASP A 352 -2.99 -10.17 -3.64
CA ASP A 352 -2.53 -9.77 -2.30
C ASP A 352 -1.67 -10.88 -1.67
N PRO A 353 -0.36 -10.67 -1.39
CA PRO A 353 0.49 -11.68 -0.77
C PRO A 353 -0.05 -12.23 0.55
N LEU A 354 -0.67 -11.37 1.39
CA LEU A 354 -1.19 -11.78 2.70
C LEU A 354 -2.20 -12.93 2.60
N ARG A 355 -2.96 -12.99 1.48
CA ARG A 355 -3.90 -14.08 1.17
C ARG A 355 -3.24 -15.45 1.20
N TYR A 356 -1.97 -15.52 0.80
CA TYR A 356 -1.28 -16.75 0.46
C TYR A 356 -0.15 -17.11 1.43
N THR A 357 0.44 -16.10 2.08
CA THR A 357 1.53 -16.26 3.06
C THR A 357 1.02 -16.53 4.47
N THR A 358 -0.24 -16.17 4.77
CA THR A 358 -0.84 -16.48 6.07
C THR A 358 -0.88 -18.00 6.30
N PRO A 359 -0.51 -18.48 7.51
CA PRO A 359 -0.52 -19.90 7.83
C PRO A 359 -1.81 -20.61 7.45
N ALA A 360 -1.65 -21.88 7.05
CA ALA A 360 -2.76 -22.75 6.70
C ALA A 360 -3.79 -22.81 7.82
N PHE A 361 -5.04 -23.03 7.43
CA PHE A 361 -6.13 -23.25 8.38
C PHE A 361 -5.79 -24.49 9.23
N PRO A 362 -5.72 -24.38 10.57
CA PRO A 362 -5.11 -25.41 11.40
C PRO A 362 -6.01 -26.62 11.67
N PHE A 363 -7.24 -26.64 11.15
CA PHE A 363 -8.20 -27.74 11.34
C PHE A 363 -8.35 -28.52 10.04
N GLU A 364 -8.53 -29.84 10.17
CA GLU A 364 -8.64 -30.77 9.04
C GLU A 364 -9.88 -30.50 8.18
N GLU A 365 -11.02 -30.25 8.84
CA GLU A 365 -12.27 -29.93 8.20
C GLU A 365 -12.72 -28.50 8.50
N SER A 366 -13.31 -27.85 7.49
CA SER A 366 -13.85 -26.50 7.62
C SER A 366 -15.22 -26.38 6.97
N LEU A 367 -16.07 -25.57 7.56
CA LEU A 367 -17.23 -24.95 6.92
C LEU A 367 -16.86 -23.51 6.55
N THR A 368 -17.61 -22.87 5.66
CA THR A 368 -17.53 -21.41 5.47
C THR A 368 -18.51 -20.72 6.42
N LEU A 369 -18.27 -19.43 6.72
CA LEU A 369 -19.21 -18.66 7.53
C LEU A 369 -20.60 -18.63 6.89
N LYS A 370 -20.67 -18.59 5.56
CA LYS A 370 -21.93 -18.67 4.81
C LYS A 370 -22.73 -19.95 5.10
N ASP A 371 -22.06 -21.08 5.31
CA ASP A 371 -22.73 -22.37 5.50
C ASP A 371 -23.48 -22.45 6.84
N VAL A 372 -23.02 -21.68 7.83
CA VAL A 372 -23.47 -21.73 9.23
C VAL A 372 -24.33 -20.53 9.66
N VAL A 373 -24.64 -19.63 8.73
CA VAL A 373 -25.52 -18.48 8.96
C VAL A 373 -26.71 -18.52 8.00
N LYS A 374 -27.87 -18.06 8.48
CA LYS A 374 -29.06 -17.85 7.65
C LYS A 374 -28.91 -16.62 6.77
N SER A 375 -28.32 -15.55 7.31
CA SER A 375 -28.04 -14.33 6.57
C SER A 375 -26.90 -13.53 7.19
N ILE A 376 -26.19 -12.76 6.35
CA ILE A 376 -25.21 -11.75 6.75
C ILE A 376 -25.76 -10.40 6.31
N ASN A 377 -26.09 -9.54 7.26
CA ASN A 377 -26.72 -8.25 6.99
C ASN A 377 -25.76 -7.12 7.34
N ARG A 378 -25.87 -6.01 6.60
CA ARG A 378 -25.08 -4.81 6.85
C ARG A 378 -25.87 -3.82 7.70
N GLY A 379 -25.26 -3.27 8.73
CA GLY A 379 -25.82 -2.15 9.49
C GLY A 379 -26.08 -0.93 8.60
N HIS A 380 -27.06 -0.13 8.97
CA HIS A 380 -27.34 1.13 8.27
C HIS A 380 -26.41 2.23 8.78
N THR A 381 -26.05 3.20 7.95
CA THR A 381 -25.21 4.33 8.39
C THR A 381 -26.06 5.59 8.50
N ILE A 382 -26.49 5.92 9.71
CA ILE A 382 -27.18 7.18 10.01
C ILE A 382 -26.13 8.25 10.34
N GLY A 383 -26.24 9.42 9.72
CA GLY A 383 -25.39 10.57 10.03
C GLY A 383 -25.56 11.01 11.49
N LYS A 384 -24.48 11.49 12.14
CA LYS A 384 -24.48 11.83 13.57
C LYS A 384 -25.63 12.78 13.96
N SER A 385 -25.85 13.83 13.17
CA SER A 385 -26.92 14.81 13.41
C SER A 385 -28.32 14.20 13.39
N ASP A 386 -28.57 13.25 12.49
CA ASP A 386 -29.88 12.61 12.37
C ASP A 386 -30.08 11.60 13.50
N LEU A 387 -29.04 10.86 13.85
CA LEU A 387 -29.07 9.93 14.98
C LEU A 387 -29.33 10.66 16.31
N ASP A 388 -28.68 11.81 16.52
CA ASP A 388 -28.90 12.64 17.71
C ASP A 388 -30.36 13.12 17.81
N ARG A 389 -30.97 13.49 16.67
CA ARG A 389 -32.40 13.87 16.61
C ARG A 389 -33.34 12.71 16.92
N MET A 390 -32.99 11.51 16.47
CA MET A 390 -33.77 10.28 16.69
C MET A 390 -33.60 9.73 18.11
N THR A 391 -32.51 10.04 18.80
CA THR A 391 -32.20 9.50 20.14
C THR A 391 -33.20 10.01 21.19
N SER A 392 -33.59 9.12 22.10
CA SER A 392 -34.45 9.40 23.25
C SER A 392 -33.67 9.25 24.55
N VAL A 393 -33.87 10.19 25.47
CA VAL A 393 -33.36 10.08 26.85
C VAL A 393 -34.23 9.13 27.68
N GLN A 394 -35.52 9.03 27.33
CA GLN A 394 -36.47 8.15 28.02
C GLN A 394 -36.48 6.76 27.36
N PRO A 395 -36.65 5.68 28.15
CA PRO A 395 -36.82 4.33 27.62
C PRO A 395 -37.98 4.22 26.63
N THR A 396 -37.74 3.54 25.51
CA THR A 396 -38.74 3.23 24.48
C THR A 396 -38.60 1.77 24.04
N ASN A 397 -39.51 1.31 23.17
CA ASN A 397 -39.41 -0.02 22.56
C ASN A 397 -38.36 -0.13 21.44
N TYR A 398 -37.58 0.93 21.22
CA TYR A 398 -36.59 1.01 20.15
C TYR A 398 -35.23 1.41 20.73
N GLN A 399 -34.21 0.63 20.42
CA GLN A 399 -32.82 0.94 20.76
C GLN A 399 -31.97 0.89 19.50
N TYR A 400 -30.74 1.38 19.57
CA TYR A 400 -29.77 1.19 18.51
C TYR A 400 -28.43 0.76 19.07
N LEU A 401 -27.68 0.03 18.25
CA LEU A 401 -26.37 -0.50 18.57
C LEU A 401 -25.34 0.06 17.61
N MET A 402 -24.20 0.48 18.18
CA MET A 402 -23.03 0.96 17.45
C MET A 402 -21.78 0.19 17.90
N LEU A 403 -20.71 0.27 17.11
CA LEU A 403 -19.43 -0.37 17.43
C LEU A 403 -18.79 0.11 18.74
N GLN A 404 -19.16 1.29 19.23
CA GLN A 404 -18.67 1.80 20.52
C GLN A 404 -19.27 1.03 21.71
N ASN A 405 -20.42 0.38 21.51
CA ASN A 405 -21.06 -0.45 22.53
C ASN A 405 -20.32 -1.79 22.70
N PHE A 406 -19.35 -2.13 21.84
CA PHE A 406 -18.46 -3.26 22.03
C PHE A 406 -17.13 -2.80 22.62
N GLN A 407 -16.81 -3.34 23.80
CA GLN A 407 -15.51 -3.21 24.46
C GLN A 407 -14.99 -4.59 24.84
N ASP A 408 -13.74 -4.88 24.50
CA ASP A 408 -13.05 -6.14 24.85
C ASP A 408 -13.84 -7.40 24.46
N GLY A 409 -14.50 -7.38 23.29
CA GLY A 409 -15.30 -8.50 22.79
C GLY A 409 -16.68 -8.65 23.46
N ILE A 410 -17.06 -7.70 24.31
CA ILE A 410 -18.30 -7.74 25.09
C ILE A 410 -19.20 -6.57 24.70
N LEU A 411 -20.50 -6.87 24.52
CA LEU A 411 -21.53 -5.85 24.32
C LEU A 411 -21.96 -5.22 25.65
N ASP A 412 -22.02 -3.89 25.66
CA ASP A 412 -22.72 -3.12 26.67
C ASP A 412 -24.24 -3.30 26.52
N GLU A 413 -24.87 -3.81 27.57
CA GLU A 413 -26.31 -4.08 27.63
C GLU A 413 -27.13 -2.78 27.71
N ASN A 414 -26.52 -1.65 28.09
CA ASN A 414 -27.16 -0.34 28.17
C ASN A 414 -27.17 0.38 26.83
N LEU A 415 -27.95 -0.14 25.88
CA LEU A 415 -28.07 0.48 24.56
C LEU A 415 -28.91 1.77 24.60
N PRO A 416 -28.52 2.80 23.83
CA PRO A 416 -29.27 4.05 23.72
C PRO A 416 -30.64 3.83 23.04
N TYR A 417 -31.64 4.61 23.47
CA TYR A 417 -33.01 4.52 22.97
C TYR A 417 -33.27 5.44 21.77
N LEU A 418 -34.24 5.07 20.93
CA LEU A 418 -34.76 5.88 19.83
C LEU A 418 -36.19 6.33 20.13
N LYS A 419 -36.57 7.54 19.72
CA LYS A 419 -37.94 8.07 19.86
C LYS A 419 -38.96 7.24 19.09
N ASN A 420 -38.63 6.91 17.84
CA ASN A 420 -39.42 6.08 16.94
C ASN A 420 -38.50 5.40 15.91
N LEU A 421 -39.05 4.44 15.17
CA LEU A 421 -38.36 3.78 14.08
C LEU A 421 -39.32 3.61 12.89
N ASP A 422 -38.91 4.13 11.73
CA ASP A 422 -39.62 3.95 10.47
C ASP A 422 -39.49 2.51 9.94
N LYS A 423 -40.52 2.00 9.26
CA LYS A 423 -40.54 0.65 8.66
C LYS A 423 -39.41 0.42 7.66
N THR A 424 -38.90 1.47 7.02
CA THR A 424 -37.74 1.41 6.12
C THR A 424 -36.49 0.84 6.81
N TYR A 425 -36.41 0.92 8.14
CA TYR A 425 -35.32 0.38 8.94
C TYR A 425 -35.50 -1.08 9.36
N ASP A 426 -36.63 -1.72 9.09
CA ASP A 426 -36.94 -3.08 9.58
C ASP A 426 -35.90 -4.12 9.13
N LYS A 427 -35.30 -3.94 7.95
CA LYS A 427 -34.23 -4.81 7.41
C LYS A 427 -32.88 -4.68 8.12
N TYR A 428 -32.73 -3.67 8.97
CA TYR A 428 -31.53 -3.40 9.76
C TYR A 428 -31.71 -3.71 11.24
N LEU A 429 -32.85 -4.31 11.61
CA LEU A 429 -33.12 -4.75 12.96
C LEU A 429 -32.38 -6.05 13.25
N LEU A 430 -31.71 -6.08 14.40
CA LEU A 430 -31.10 -7.29 14.92
C LEU A 430 -32.16 -8.33 15.26
N LYS A 431 -31.77 -9.60 15.11
CA LYS A 431 -32.54 -10.74 15.61
C LYS A 431 -31.94 -11.21 16.93
N ASP A 432 -32.75 -11.94 17.70
CA ASP A 432 -32.23 -12.69 18.84
C ASP A 432 -31.06 -13.58 18.41
N ASN A 433 -30.08 -13.76 19.31
CA ASN A 433 -28.91 -14.61 19.07
C ASN A 433 -28.01 -14.18 17.90
N SER A 434 -28.09 -12.92 17.44
CA SER A 434 -27.23 -12.44 16.34
C SER A 434 -25.77 -12.25 16.78
N ILE A 435 -24.83 -12.47 15.87
CA ILE A 435 -23.41 -12.09 16.06
C ILE A 435 -23.12 -10.81 15.30
N ILE A 436 -22.44 -9.86 15.93
CA ILE A 436 -22.04 -8.57 15.36
C ILE A 436 -20.55 -8.59 15.07
N ILE A 437 -20.16 -8.08 13.90
CA ILE A 437 -18.76 -7.99 13.46
C ILE A 437 -18.52 -6.60 12.86
N SER A 438 -17.49 -5.88 13.28
CA SER A 438 -17.11 -4.63 12.61
C SER A 438 -16.62 -4.89 11.17
N ARG A 439 -16.84 -3.93 10.28
CA ARG A 439 -16.31 -3.99 8.91
C ARG A 439 -14.84 -3.60 8.83
N LEU A 440 -14.36 -2.86 9.82
CA LEU A 440 -13.01 -2.30 9.91
C LEU A 440 -12.17 -3.12 10.89
N SER A 441 -10.90 -3.32 10.54
CA SER A 441 -9.87 -3.84 11.44
C SER A 441 -9.30 -2.71 12.33
N PRO A 442 -8.98 -2.95 13.62
CA PRO A 442 -9.13 -4.20 14.35
C PRO A 442 -10.60 -4.59 14.53
N PHE A 443 -10.89 -5.88 14.35
CA PHE A 443 -12.25 -6.38 14.35
C PHE A 443 -12.86 -6.40 15.75
N LYS A 444 -13.99 -5.73 15.91
CA LYS A 444 -14.85 -5.85 17.09
C LYS A 444 -15.93 -6.89 16.80
N ILE A 445 -15.94 -7.94 17.60
CA ILE A 445 -16.87 -9.05 17.46
C ILE A 445 -17.58 -9.24 18.79
N GLY A 446 -18.88 -9.52 18.77
CA GLY A 446 -19.62 -9.93 19.97
C GLY A 446 -21.02 -10.41 19.60
N SER A 447 -21.71 -11.05 20.52
CA SER A 447 -23.05 -11.57 20.31
C SER A 447 -24.09 -10.74 21.05
N VAL A 448 -25.32 -10.79 20.55
CA VAL A 448 -26.52 -10.39 21.30
C VAL A 448 -27.30 -11.65 21.66
N ASP A 449 -27.84 -11.69 22.86
CA ASP A 449 -28.76 -12.75 23.26
C ASP A 449 -30.20 -12.34 22.89
N ARG A 450 -31.16 -12.68 23.74
CA ARG A 450 -32.55 -12.32 23.56
C ARG A 450 -32.77 -10.82 23.77
N LEU A 451 -33.29 -10.15 22.75
CA LEU A 451 -33.52 -8.72 22.75
C LEU A 451 -34.85 -8.39 23.44
N LYS A 452 -34.83 -7.41 24.34
CA LYS A 452 -36.05 -6.90 25.03
C LYS A 452 -36.83 -5.90 24.19
N THR A 453 -36.15 -5.29 23.21
CA THR A 453 -36.67 -4.20 22.37
C THR A 453 -36.26 -4.44 20.92
N LYS A 454 -36.79 -3.62 19.99
CA LYS A 454 -36.30 -3.62 18.61
C LYS A 454 -34.99 -2.85 18.53
N VAL A 455 -33.89 -3.53 18.20
CA VAL A 455 -32.55 -2.93 18.16
C VAL A 455 -32.11 -2.70 16.72
N LEU A 456 -31.87 -1.44 16.36
CA LEU A 456 -31.32 -1.04 15.07
C LEU A 456 -29.79 -1.21 15.03
N ALA A 457 -29.29 -1.93 14.04
CA ALA A 457 -27.86 -2.01 13.74
C ALA A 457 -27.38 -0.75 13.01
N ASN A 458 -26.62 0.11 13.68
CA ASN A 458 -26.10 1.36 13.11
C ASN A 458 -24.56 1.36 12.97
N GLY A 459 -24.07 1.86 11.84
CA GLY A 459 -22.66 2.08 11.53
C GLY A 459 -22.00 0.99 10.69
N ASN A 460 -20.67 0.97 10.73
CA ASN A 460 -19.83 0.10 9.90
C ASN A 460 -19.70 -1.32 10.46
N LEU A 461 -20.82 -2.04 10.54
CA LEU A 461 -20.88 -3.39 11.08
C LEU A 461 -21.69 -4.33 10.19
N PHE A 462 -21.44 -5.63 10.38
CA PHE A 462 -22.29 -6.72 9.94
C PHE A 462 -22.98 -7.34 11.15
N PHE A 463 -24.17 -7.88 10.93
CA PHE A 463 -24.85 -8.73 11.89
C PHE A 463 -25.28 -10.03 11.21
N LEU A 464 -24.99 -11.13 11.88
CA LEU A 464 -25.17 -12.49 11.39
C LEU A 464 -26.39 -13.10 12.07
N GLU A 465 -27.33 -13.58 11.28
CA GLU A 465 -28.41 -14.43 11.78
C GLU A 465 -27.91 -15.88 11.76
N ILE A 466 -27.70 -16.47 12.93
CA ILE A 466 -27.06 -17.80 13.05
C ILE A 466 -28.04 -18.92 12.69
N ASP A 467 -27.52 -19.95 12.03
CA ASP A 467 -28.24 -21.21 11.85
C ASP A 467 -27.93 -22.15 13.03
N GLU A 468 -28.72 -22.02 14.10
CA GLU A 468 -28.50 -22.75 15.38
C GLU A 468 -28.54 -24.28 15.23
N GLU A 469 -29.10 -24.80 14.13
CA GLU A 469 -29.08 -26.24 13.83
C GLU A 469 -27.69 -26.71 13.34
N LYS A 470 -26.87 -25.79 12.81
CA LYS A 470 -25.57 -26.10 12.22
C LYS A 470 -24.40 -25.68 13.09
N ILE A 471 -24.56 -24.63 13.89
CA ILE A 471 -23.48 -24.13 14.74
C ILE A 471 -24.01 -23.52 16.04
N ASP A 472 -23.27 -23.76 17.12
CA ASP A 472 -23.50 -23.07 18.39
C ASP A 472 -23.02 -21.61 18.30
N LYS A 473 -23.89 -20.68 18.72
CA LYS A 473 -23.66 -19.23 18.66
C LYS A 473 -22.47 -18.80 19.51
N ASP A 474 -22.33 -19.33 20.72
CA ASP A 474 -21.28 -18.93 21.65
C ASP A 474 -19.92 -19.49 21.22
N PHE A 475 -19.90 -20.72 20.68
CA PHE A 475 -18.74 -21.29 20.00
C PHE A 475 -18.29 -20.43 18.82
N LEU A 476 -19.20 -20.07 17.91
CA LEU A 476 -18.86 -19.25 16.74
C LEU A 476 -18.31 -17.88 17.17
N THR A 477 -18.92 -17.26 18.18
CA THR A 477 -18.44 -15.99 18.76
C THR A 477 -17.03 -16.16 19.33
N ALA A 478 -16.80 -17.22 20.12
CA ALA A 478 -15.50 -17.54 20.70
C ALA A 478 -14.42 -17.76 19.63
N TYR A 479 -14.76 -18.51 18.57
CA TYR A 479 -13.85 -18.78 17.47
C TYR A 479 -13.47 -17.49 16.73
N LEU A 480 -14.45 -16.66 16.36
CA LEU A 480 -14.20 -15.42 15.62
C LEU A 480 -13.37 -14.41 16.43
N GLN A 481 -13.49 -14.40 17.77
CA GLN A 481 -12.66 -13.60 18.66
C GLN A 481 -11.27 -14.19 18.93
N SER A 482 -11.06 -15.48 18.65
CA SER A 482 -9.78 -16.13 18.90
C SER A 482 -8.69 -15.64 17.95
N ARG A 483 -7.42 -15.81 18.34
CA ARG A 483 -6.26 -15.52 17.45
C ARG A 483 -6.36 -16.25 16.11
N VAL A 484 -6.90 -17.47 16.10
CA VAL A 484 -7.04 -18.28 14.88
C VAL A 484 -8.14 -17.71 13.99
N GLY A 485 -9.29 -17.36 14.55
CA GLY A 485 -10.40 -16.78 13.81
C GLY A 485 -10.08 -15.39 13.26
N LEU A 486 -9.48 -14.52 14.07
CA LEU A 486 -9.04 -13.18 13.63
C LEU A 486 -8.05 -13.29 12.46
N ARG A 487 -7.06 -14.18 12.56
CA ARG A 487 -6.11 -14.43 11.46
C ARG A 487 -6.78 -14.96 10.20
N GLU A 488 -7.81 -15.79 10.34
CA GLU A 488 -8.58 -16.27 9.19
C GLU A 488 -9.38 -15.14 8.54
N ILE A 489 -9.98 -14.22 9.32
CA ILE A 489 -10.64 -13.01 8.81
C ILE A 489 -9.64 -12.09 8.12
N GLU A 490 -8.45 -11.90 8.70
CA GLU A 490 -7.39 -11.02 8.17
C GLU A 490 -6.95 -11.38 6.75
N LYS A 491 -7.00 -12.66 6.37
CA LYS A 491 -6.74 -13.09 4.97
C LYS A 491 -7.64 -12.36 3.97
N TYR A 492 -8.88 -12.07 4.38
CA TYR A 492 -9.94 -11.50 3.55
C TYR A 492 -10.01 -9.98 3.57
N VAL A 493 -9.13 -9.34 4.35
CA VAL A 493 -9.11 -7.89 4.50
C VAL A 493 -8.49 -7.24 3.28
N LYS A 494 -9.14 -6.18 2.81
CA LYS A 494 -8.69 -5.33 1.71
C LYS A 494 -8.50 -3.91 2.21
N GLY A 495 -7.64 -3.15 1.53
CA GLY A 495 -7.40 -1.74 1.83
C GLY A 495 -6.13 -1.52 2.63
N THR A 496 -5.41 -0.47 2.25
CA THR A 496 -4.12 -0.11 2.83
C THR A 496 -4.29 0.72 4.11
N THR A 497 -4.85 1.92 4.00
CA THR A 497 -5.05 2.84 5.13
C THR A 497 -6.23 2.43 6.01
N MET A 498 -7.35 2.05 5.39
CA MET A 498 -8.53 1.52 6.09
C MET A 498 -8.73 0.07 5.69
N LYS A 499 -8.26 -0.82 6.56
CA LYS A 499 -8.40 -2.27 6.41
C LYS A 499 -9.86 -2.67 6.65
N THR A 500 -10.53 -3.09 5.58
CA THR A 500 -11.96 -3.45 5.58
C THR A 500 -12.21 -4.83 5.00
N ILE A 501 -13.30 -5.47 5.42
CA ILE A 501 -13.82 -6.69 4.80
C ILE A 501 -15.20 -6.42 4.20
N ASN A 502 -15.44 -6.91 2.98
CA ASN A 502 -16.74 -6.85 2.33
C ASN A 502 -17.57 -8.11 2.68
N LEU A 503 -18.85 -8.12 2.31
CA LEU A 503 -19.76 -9.22 2.66
C LEU A 503 -19.35 -10.53 1.97
N ARG A 504 -19.01 -10.50 0.68
CA ARG A 504 -18.64 -11.68 -0.12
C ARG A 504 -17.38 -12.35 0.42
N ASP A 505 -16.42 -11.55 0.87
CA ASP A 505 -15.16 -12.02 1.45
C ASP A 505 -15.37 -12.54 2.88
N LEU A 506 -16.25 -11.91 3.67
CA LEU A 506 -16.64 -12.39 4.99
C LEU A 506 -17.36 -13.76 4.93
N GLU A 507 -18.20 -13.99 3.92
CA GLU A 507 -18.87 -15.28 3.68
C GLU A 507 -17.89 -16.47 3.58
N LYS A 508 -16.67 -16.23 3.08
CA LYS A 508 -15.65 -17.25 2.82
C LYS A 508 -14.80 -17.63 4.03
N VAL A 509 -14.90 -16.87 5.13
CA VAL A 509 -14.13 -17.12 6.36
C VAL A 509 -14.35 -18.57 6.81
N LYS A 510 -13.26 -19.32 6.96
CA LYS A 510 -13.33 -20.72 7.37
C LYS A 510 -13.62 -20.85 8.86
N ILE A 511 -14.53 -21.75 9.17
CA ILE A 511 -14.98 -22.10 10.52
C ILE A 511 -14.63 -23.58 10.77
N PRO A 512 -14.08 -23.95 11.94
CA PRO A 512 -13.73 -25.33 12.24
C PRO A 512 -14.98 -26.21 12.24
N LYS A 513 -14.93 -27.34 11.53
CA LYS A 513 -16.01 -28.32 11.56
C LYS A 513 -15.76 -29.32 12.69
N ILE A 514 -16.43 -29.13 13.82
CA ILE A 514 -16.36 -30.01 15.00
C ILE A 514 -17.77 -30.39 15.48
N SER A 515 -17.89 -31.43 16.31
CA SER A 515 -19.19 -31.92 16.80
C SER A 515 -19.92 -30.87 17.64
N MET A 516 -21.25 -30.82 17.54
CA MET A 516 -22.09 -29.87 18.28
C MET A 516 -21.86 -29.96 19.80
N GLU A 517 -21.67 -31.16 20.35
CA GLU A 517 -21.33 -31.35 21.77
C GLU A 517 -20.05 -30.59 22.17
N LYS A 518 -19.01 -30.67 21.33
CA LYS A 518 -17.75 -29.97 21.58
C LYS A 518 -17.89 -28.46 21.40
N GLN A 519 -18.69 -28.03 20.44
CA GLN A 519 -19.02 -26.61 20.27
C GLN A 519 -19.67 -26.05 21.55
N ILE A 520 -20.70 -26.73 22.07
CA ILE A 520 -21.40 -26.33 23.30
C ILE A 520 -20.45 -26.30 24.50
N GLU A 521 -19.54 -27.27 24.63
CA GLU A 521 -18.52 -27.28 25.69
C GLU A 521 -17.62 -26.03 25.63
N ILE A 522 -17.11 -25.71 24.44
CA ILE A 522 -16.24 -24.53 24.22
C ILE A 522 -17.03 -23.24 24.44
N GLY A 523 -18.26 -23.15 23.89
CA GLY A 523 -19.15 -22.00 24.04
C GLY A 523 -19.45 -21.69 25.51
N LYS A 524 -19.84 -22.70 26.30
CA LYS A 524 -20.08 -22.55 27.75
C LYS A 524 -18.84 -22.04 28.49
N LYS A 525 -17.67 -22.60 28.19
CA LYS A 525 -16.40 -22.14 28.79
C LYS A 525 -16.10 -20.69 28.42
N PHE A 526 -16.32 -20.32 27.17
CA PHE A 526 -16.12 -18.94 26.70
C PHE A 526 -17.08 -17.96 27.39
N VAL A 527 -18.38 -18.30 27.51
CA VAL A 527 -19.34 -17.47 28.24
C VAL A 527 -18.92 -17.30 29.70
N LEU A 528 -18.50 -18.36 30.38
CA LEU A 528 -18.03 -18.29 31.77
C LEU A 528 -16.81 -17.35 31.92
N LEU A 529 -15.81 -17.49 31.05
CA LEU A 529 -14.63 -16.62 31.05
C LEU A 529 -15.01 -15.15 30.81
N ASN A 530 -15.95 -14.88 29.91
CA ASN A 530 -16.44 -13.51 29.68
C ASN A 530 -17.19 -12.96 30.90
N SER A 531 -17.98 -13.77 31.59
CA SER A 531 -18.64 -13.38 32.83
C SER A 531 -17.62 -13.03 33.92
N GLU A 532 -16.59 -13.87 34.11
CA GLU A 532 -15.50 -13.59 35.05
C GLU A 532 -14.74 -12.31 34.67
N PHE A 533 -14.42 -12.14 33.39
CA PHE A 533 -13.75 -10.95 32.87
C PHE A 533 -14.57 -9.68 33.10
N LYS A 534 -15.89 -9.70 32.85
CA LYS A 534 -16.81 -8.57 33.16
C LYS A 534 -16.73 -8.16 34.63
N VAL A 535 -16.76 -9.13 35.55
CA VAL A 535 -16.70 -8.87 37.00
C VAL A 535 -15.36 -8.25 37.39
N ILE A 536 -14.25 -8.83 36.90
CA ILE A 536 -12.89 -8.34 37.18
C ILE A 536 -12.70 -6.92 36.62
N LYS A 537 -13.16 -6.66 35.38
CA LYS A 537 -13.05 -5.36 34.75
C LYS A 537 -13.81 -4.28 35.53
N LYS A 538 -15.06 -4.57 35.92
CA LYS A 538 -15.85 -3.66 36.76
C LYS A 538 -15.14 -3.35 38.08
N ARG A 539 -14.56 -4.36 38.73
CA ARG A 539 -13.79 -4.17 39.96
C ARG A 539 -12.54 -3.31 39.74
N ALA A 540 -11.83 -3.51 38.63
CA ALA A 540 -10.68 -2.69 38.26
C ALA A 540 -11.06 -1.22 38.03
N GLU A 541 -12.20 -0.96 37.39
CA GLU A 541 -12.74 0.39 37.17
C GLU A 541 -13.17 1.08 38.48
N GLU A 542 -13.76 0.33 39.42
CA GLU A 542 -14.04 0.82 40.78
C GLU A 542 -12.76 1.22 41.51
N ILE A 543 -11.74 0.35 41.52
CA ILE A 543 -10.44 0.64 42.15
C ILE A 543 -9.76 1.85 41.48
N ALA A 544 -9.84 1.97 40.15
CA ALA A 544 -9.28 3.11 39.44
C ALA A 544 -9.96 4.43 39.86
N ARG A 545 -11.29 4.44 40.03
CA ARG A 545 -12.03 5.60 40.55
C ARG A 545 -11.66 5.91 42.00
N GLU A 546 -11.58 4.91 42.87
CA GLU A 546 -11.14 5.08 44.26
C GLU A 546 -9.74 5.72 44.34
N ARG A 547 -8.79 5.28 43.50
CA ARG A 547 -7.45 5.86 43.41
C ARG A 547 -7.45 7.32 42.97
N MET A 548 -8.31 7.69 42.01
CA MET A 548 -8.43 9.08 41.53
C MET A 548 -9.05 9.99 42.59
N ASN A 549 -10.01 9.47 43.35
CA ASN A 549 -10.79 10.24 44.32
C ASN A 549 -10.21 10.20 45.73
N ILE A 550 -8.97 9.71 45.89
CA ILE A 550 -8.32 9.50 47.20
C ILE A 550 -8.16 10.79 48.00
N PHE A 551 -8.15 11.96 47.33
CA PHE A 551 -8.09 13.28 47.95
C PHE A 551 -9.45 14.01 48.00
N GLU A 552 -10.50 13.48 47.36
CA GLU A 552 -11.84 14.11 47.35
C GLU A 552 -12.60 13.91 48.67
N GLY A 553 -12.13 12.99 49.54
CA GLY A 553 -12.67 12.75 50.87
C GLY A 553 -12.18 13.70 51.97
N GLY A 554 -11.35 14.69 51.63
CA GLY A 554 -10.74 15.63 52.58
C GLY A 554 -9.51 15.05 53.29
N ILE A 555 -8.40 15.79 53.21
CA ILE A 555 -7.33 15.74 54.22
C ILE A 555 -7.74 16.69 55.36
#